data_AF-A0A1I5KRZ7-F1
#
_entry.id   AF-A0A1I5KRZ7-F1
#
_cell.length_a   1.000
_cell.length_b   1.000
_cell.length_c   1.000
_cell.angle_alpha   90.00
_cell.angle_beta   90.00
_cell.angle_gamma   90.00
#
_symmetry.space_group_name_H-M   'P 1'
#
loop_
_entity.id
_entity.type
_entity.pdbx_description
1 polymer ?
#
loop_
_entity_poly.entity_id
_entity_poly.type
_entity_poly.pdbx_seq_one_letter_code
_entity_poly.pdbx_strand_id
1 'polypeptide(L)' 'MRDKAFLDSNIILYSYSRTEYDKNKIANELIFSIEYTLISTQVINEITNILYKKFKIDTESIKNVILEIGK' A
#
# COMPACT_ATOMS: atom_id res chain seq x y z
N MET A 1 -9.03 8.73 -22.32
CA MET A 1 -7.98 8.84 -21.28
C MET A 1 -8.04 7.54 -20.50
N ARG A 2 -6.91 6.88 -20.21
CA ARG A 2 -6.95 5.76 -19.25
C ARG A 2 -6.98 6.36 -17.86
N ASP A 3 -7.97 6.00 -17.07
CA ASP A 3 -8.12 6.53 -15.72
C ASP A 3 -6.94 6.06 -14.87
N LYS A 4 -6.26 7.03 -14.25
CA LYS A 4 -5.17 6.76 -13.31
C LYS A 4 -5.66 7.14 -11.93
N ALA A 5 -5.40 6.28 -10.95
CA ALA A 5 -5.68 6.58 -9.56
C ALA A 5 -4.38 6.79 -8.80
N PHE A 6 -4.36 7.80 -7.93
CA PHE A 6 -3.29 7.97 -6.98
C PHE A 6 -3.65 7.22 -5.69
N LEU A 7 -2.75 6.35 -5.21
CA LEU A 7 -2.95 5.59 -3.98
C LEU A 7 -2.33 6.31 -2.78
N ASP A 8 -3.13 6.47 -1.74
CA ASP A 8 -2.69 6.95 -0.43
C ASP A 8 -2.05 5.82 0.41
N SER A 9 -1.26 6.20 1.42
CA SER A 9 -0.60 5.25 2.33
C SER A 9 -1.59 4.34 3.06
N ASN A 10 -2.78 4.84 3.43
CA ASN A 10 -3.79 4.05 4.12
C ASN A 10 -4.38 2.92 3.27
N ILE A 11 -4.59 3.14 1.97
CA ILE A 11 -5.11 2.10 1.08
C ILE A 11 -4.13 0.94 1.03
N ILE A 12 -2.84 1.23 0.91
CA ILE A 12 -1.79 0.21 0.90
C ILE A 12 -1.70 -0.48 2.28
N LEU A 13 -1.78 0.24 3.39
CA LEU A 13 -1.73 -0.39 4.71
C LEU A 13 -2.94 -1.30 4.96
N TYR A 14 -4.13 -0.91 4.49
CA TYR A 14 -5.33 -1.72 4.64
C TYR A 14 -5.30 -2.99 3.79
N SER A 15 -4.67 -2.98 2.61
CA SER A 15 -4.55 -4.19 1.78
C SER A 15 -3.74 -5.32 2.47
N TYR A 16 -2.90 -4.97 3.45
CA TYR A 16 -2.18 -5.94 4.29
C TYR A 16 -2.80 -6.16 5.69
N SER A 17 -3.88 -5.45 6.04
CA SER A 17 -4.51 -5.55 7.35
C SER A 17 -5.25 -6.87 7.55
N ARG A 18 -4.94 -7.58 8.65
CA ARG A 18 -5.64 -8.81 9.06
C ARG A 18 -6.77 -8.57 10.06
N THR A 19 -6.81 -7.39 10.69
CA THR A 19 -7.78 -7.06 11.75
C THR A 19 -8.95 -6.24 11.23
N GLU A 20 -8.78 -5.52 10.12
CA GLU A 20 -9.83 -4.69 9.51
C GLU A 20 -10.27 -5.28 8.17
N TYR A 21 -11.02 -6.38 8.23
CA TYR A 21 -11.42 -7.17 7.05
C TYR A 21 -12.17 -6.36 5.98
N ASP A 22 -13.14 -5.52 6.38
CA ASP A 22 -13.92 -4.74 5.42
C ASP A 22 -13.06 -3.73 4.66
N LYS A 23 -12.15 -3.06 5.39
CA LYS A 23 -11.19 -2.12 4.79
C LYS A 23 -10.18 -2.84 3.92
N ASN A 24 -9.73 -4.01 4.34
CA ASN A 24 -8.84 -4.86 3.56
C ASN A 24 -9.46 -5.24 2.22
N LYS A 25 -10.72 -5.70 2.23
CA LYS A 25 -11.46 -6.06 1.03
C LYS A 25 -11.58 -4.88 0.07
N ILE A 26 -12.05 -3.72 0.57
CA ILE A 26 -12.22 -2.50 -0.24
C ILE A 26 -10.87 -2.03 -0.80
N ALA A 27 -9.81 -2.03 0.00
CA ALA A 27 -8.48 -1.64 -0.45
C ALA A 27 -7.96 -2.53 -1.58
N ASN A 28 -8.11 -3.86 -1.45
CA ASN A 28 -7.72 -4.80 -2.50
C ASN A 28 -8.58 -4.60 -3.76
N GLU A 29 -9.90 -4.42 -3.63
CA GLU A 29 -10.77 -4.12 -4.78
C GLU A 29 -10.33 -2.84 -5.51
N LEU A 30 -9.98 -1.77 -4.79
CA LEU A 30 -9.48 -0.52 -5.38
C LEU A 30 -8.14 -0.70 -6.10
N ILE A 31 -7.21 -1.45 -5.50
CA ILE A 31 -5.88 -1.70 -6.08
C ILE A 31 -5.99 -2.56 -7.35
N PHE A 32 -6.82 -3.61 -7.33
CA PHE A 32 -6.92 -4.55 -8.45
C PHE A 32 -7.92 -4.16 -9.54
N SER A 33 -8.82 -3.21 -9.29
CA SER A 33 -9.79 -2.74 -10.30
C SER A 33 -9.24 -1.65 -11.23
N ILE A 34 -8.12 -1.01 -10.86
CA ILE A 34 -7.56 0.13 -11.58
C ILE A 34 -6.33 -0.32 -12.36
N GLU A 35 -6.35 -0.15 -13.69
CA GLU A 35 -5.26 -0.58 -14.58
C GLU A 35 -3.94 0.16 -14.31
N TYR A 36 -4.02 1.42 -13.86
CA TYR A 36 -2.86 2.26 -13.59
C TYR A 36 -2.95 2.99 -12.26
N THR A 37 -2.20 2.50 -11.27
CA THR A 37 -2.05 3.15 -9.96
C THR A 37 -0.75 3.95 -9.91
N LEU A 38 -0.80 5.12 -9.29
CA LEU A 38 0.34 6.01 -9.05
C LEU A 38 0.57 6.14 -7.55
N ILE A 39 1.83 6.10 -7.12
CA ILE A 39 2.25 6.41 -5.74
C ILE A 39 3.34 7.47 -5.76
N SER A 40 3.45 8.24 -4.67
CA SER A 40 4.54 9.20 -4.50
C SER A 40 5.63 8.68 -3.56
N THR A 41 6.80 9.30 -3.61
CA THR A 41 7.88 9.07 -2.64
C THR A 41 7.43 9.37 -1.20
N GLN A 42 6.50 10.32 -1.00
CA GLN A 42 5.93 10.60 0.32
C GLN A 42 5.13 9.39 0.83
N VAL A 43 4.28 8.81 0.00
CA VAL A 43 3.49 7.60 0.36
C VAL A 43 4.42 6.44 0.73
N ILE A 44 5.49 6.22 -0.04
CA ILE A 44 6.51 5.21 0.28
C ILE A 44 7.16 5.48 1.65
N ASN A 45 7.53 6.73 1.94
CA ASN A 45 8.14 7.10 3.22
C ASN A 45 7.18 6.91 4.40
N GLU A 46 5.90 7.22 4.24
CA GLU A 46 4.88 7.03 5.27
C GLU A 46 4.68 5.54 5.57
N ILE A 47 4.47 4.72 4.55
CA ILE A 47 4.29 3.27 4.71
C ILE A 47 5.52 2.66 5.36
N THR A 48 6.72 3.03 4.89
CA THR A 48 7.99 2.56 5.47
C THR A 48 8.08 2.91 6.95
N ASN A 49 7.77 4.15 7.33
CA ASN A 49 7.79 4.56 8.73
C ASN A 49 6.77 3.80 9.57
N ILE A 50 5.57 3.56 9.04
CA ILE A 50 4.52 2.83 9.77
C ILE A 50 4.90 1.35 9.94
N LEU A 51 5.33 0.68 8.87
CA LEU A 51 5.77 -0.72 8.93
C LEU A 51 6.96 -0.90 9.87
N TYR A 52 7.96 -0.01 9.79
CA TYR A 52 9.17 -0.09 10.60
C TYR A 52 8.93 0.32 12.07
N LYS A 53 8.35 1.50 12.31
CA LYS A 53 8.26 2.07 13.67
C LYS A 53 7.08 1.51 14.46
N LYS A 54 5.90 1.38 13.82
CA LYS A 54 4.66 0.96 14.49
C LYS A 54 4.51 -0.55 14.48
N PHE A 55 4.72 -1.19 13.33
CA PHE A 55 4.53 -2.64 13.19
C PHE A 55 5.81 -3.47 13.42
N LYS A 56 6.97 -2.82 13.57
CA LYS A 56 8.26 -3.48 13.85
C LYS A 56 8.63 -4.56 12.84
N ILE A 57 8.23 -4.37 11.59
CA ILE A 57 8.55 -5.27 10.47
C ILE A 57 10.02 -5.07 10.09
N ASP A 58 10.69 -6.16 9.71
CA ASP A 58 12.07 -6.11 9.27
C ASP A 58 12.23 -5.40 7.91
N THR A 59 13.43 -4.88 7.66
CA THR A 59 13.69 -4.06 6.48
C THR A 59 13.61 -4.82 5.16
N GLU A 60 13.87 -6.13 5.15
CA GLU A 60 13.78 -6.94 3.92
C GLU A 60 12.32 -7.17 3.54
N SER A 61 11.46 -7.48 4.51
CA SER A 61 10.01 -7.55 4.31
C SER A 61 9.43 -6.20 3.82
N ILE A 62 9.87 -5.07 4.39
CA ILE A 62 9.44 -3.74 3.93
C ILE A 62 9.88 -3.47 2.49
N LYS A 63 11.13 -3.81 2.15
CA LYS A 63 11.64 -3.68 0.78
C LYS A 63 10.82 -4.53 -0.20
N ASN A 64 10.44 -5.75 0.17
CA ASN A 64 9.58 -6.59 -0.66
C ASN A 64 8.21 -5.96 -0.90
N VAL A 65 7.60 -5.36 0.12
CA VAL A 65 6.35 -4.59 -0.04
C VAL A 65 6.56 -3.46 -1.04
N ILE A 66 7.59 -2.61 -0.86
CA ILE A 66 7.85 -1.47 -1.77
C ILE A 66 8.06 -1.92 -3.22
N LEU A 67 8.74 -3.05 -3.43
CA LEU A 67 8.93 -3.62 -4.77
C LEU A 67 7.65 -4.24 -5.35
N GLU A 68 6.70 -4.67 -4.52
CA GLU A 68 5.40 -5.17 -4.95
C GLU A 68 4.49 -4.04 -5.44
N ILE A 69 4.39 -2.95 -4.67
CA ILE A 69 3.56 -1.77 -5.02
C ILE A 69 4.16 -0.85 -6.09
N GLY A 70 5.46 -0.97 -6.39
CA GLY A 70 6.15 -0.16 -7.41
C GLY A 70 6.13 -0.72 -8.82
N LYS A 71 5.43 -1.85 -9.07
CA LYS A 71 5.26 -2.47 -10.39
C LYS A 71 4.07 -1.90 -11.14
#